data_AF-A0A8S3F1X3-F1
#
_entry.id   AF-A0A8S3F1X3-F1
#
_cell.length_a   1.000
_cell.length_b   1.000
_cell.length_c   1.000
_cell.angle_alpha   90.00
_cell.angle_beta   90.00
_cell.angle_gamma   90.00
#
_symmetry.space_group_name_H-M   'P 1'
#
loop_
_entity.id
_entity.type
_entity.pdbx_description
1 polymer ?
#
loop_
_entity_poly.entity_id
_entity_poly.type
_entity_poly.pdbx_seq_one_letter_code
_entity_poly.pdbx_strand_id
1 'polypeptide(L)' 'AGKCEKDGNAHIEIYHNHGHLLRIIDSHSQRLRRPCSLATTRDGCVLCVDLTTDSVRKYRYT' A
#
# COMPACT_ATOMS: atom_id res chain seq x y z
N ALA A 1 2.41 15.56 -14.68
CA ALA A 1 2.08 14.78 -13.48
C ALA A 1 0.85 13.91 -13.78
N GLY A 2 0.99 12.58 -13.80
CA GLY A 2 -0.10 11.66 -14.13
C GLY A 2 -1.24 11.75 -13.11
N LYS A 3 -2.46 11.94 -13.61
CA LYS A 3 -3.69 11.85 -12.81
C LYS A 3 -3.94 10.36 -12.55
N CYS A 4 -3.76 9.90 -11.31
CA CYS A 4 -4.39 8.64 -10.90
C CYS A 4 -5.90 8.90 -10.80
N GLU A 5 -6.66 8.13 -11.57
CA GLU A 5 -8.09 8.34 -11.80
C GLU A 5 -8.91 8.28 -10.51
N LYS A 6 -9.94 9.13 -10.48
CA LYS A 6 -11.03 9.07 -9.53
C LYS A 6 -11.70 7.70 -9.72
N ASP A 7 -11.79 6.91 -8.65
CA ASP A 7 -12.51 5.62 -8.53
C ASP A 7 -11.68 4.33 -8.60
N GLY A 8 -10.35 4.40 -8.76
CA GLY A 8 -9.49 3.23 -8.53
C GLY A 8 -9.35 2.91 -7.04
N ASN A 9 -9.79 1.73 -6.60
CA ASN A 9 -9.38 1.21 -5.30
C ASN A 9 -7.89 0.84 -5.40
N ALA A 10 -7.01 1.69 -4.85
CA ALA A 10 -5.60 1.38 -4.80
C ALA A 10 -5.35 0.25 -3.79
N HIS A 11 -4.49 -0.69 -4.15
CA HIS A 11 -4.03 -1.77 -3.28
C HIS A 11 -2.52 -1.91 -3.37
N ILE A 12 -1.92 -2.50 -2.32
CA ILE A 12 -0.49 -2.83 -2.28
C ILE A 12 -0.37 -4.35 -2.30
N GLU A 13 0.36 -4.88 -3.27
CA GLU A 13 0.64 -6.32 -3.39
C GLU A 13 2.01 -6.64 -2.81
N ILE A 14 2.08 -7.69 -2.01
CA ILE A 14 3.30 -8.15 -1.38
C ILE A 14 3.63 -9.53 -1.90
N TYR A 15 4.84 -9.66 -2.44
CA TYR A 15 5.33 -10.89 -3.03
C TYR A 15 6.48 -11.48 -2.23
N HIS A 16 6.56 -12.80 -2.21
CA HIS A 16 7.77 -13.51 -1.84
C HIS A 16 8.86 -13.23 -2.88
N ASN A 17 10.13 -13.44 -2.51
CA ASN A 17 11.26 -13.28 -3.44
C ASN A 17 11.20 -14.22 -4.66
N HIS A 18 10.36 -15.26 -4.61
CA HIS A 18 10.09 -16.19 -5.72
C HIS A 18 8.90 -15.76 -6.60
N GLY A 19 8.33 -14.56 -6.39
CA GLY A 19 7.21 -14.03 -7.17
C GLY A 19 5.82 -14.55 -6.77
N HIS A 20 5.72 -15.33 -5.69
CA HIS A 20 4.42 -15.75 -5.15
C HIS A 20 3.76 -14.62 -4.36
N LEU A 21 2.50 -14.32 -4.67
CA LEU A 21 1.71 -13.33 -3.91
C LEU A 21 1.50 -13.83 -2.48
N LEU A 22 1.94 -13.04 -1.51
CA LEU A 22 1.79 -13.31 -0.08
C LEU A 22 0.53 -12.65 0.48
N ARG A 23 0.31 -11.37 0.13
CA ARG A 23 -0.77 -10.58 0.71
C ARG A 23 -1.15 -9.41 -0.19
N ILE A 24 -2.42 -9.05 -0.14
CA ILE A 24 -2.94 -7.77 -0.67
C ILE A 24 -3.32 -6.91 0.52
N ILE A 25 -2.76 -5.71 0.60
CA ILE A 25 -3.22 -4.66 1.51
C ILE A 25 -4.20 -3.81 0.71
N ASP A 26 -5.49 -4.08 0.92
CA ASP A 26 -6.55 -3.14 0.63
C ASP A 26 -7.02 -2.57 1.98
N SER A 27 -7.38 -1.30 2.00
CA SER A 27 -7.74 -0.62 3.25
C SER A 27 -9.25 -0.59 3.53
N HIS A 28 -10.07 -1.29 2.73
CA HIS A 28 -11.54 -1.18 2.72
C HIS A 28 -12.06 0.24 3.08
N SER A 29 -12.45 0.46 4.34
CA SER A 29 -13.05 1.66 4.94
C SER A 29 -12.11 2.84 5.21
N GLN A 30 -10.80 2.62 5.23
CA GLN A 30 -9.77 3.65 5.44
C GLN A 30 -9.12 4.13 4.13
N ARG A 31 -9.61 3.64 2.97
CA ARG A 31 -9.22 3.94 1.57
C ARG A 31 -7.80 4.49 1.38
N LEU A 32 -6.85 3.60 1.14
CA LEU A 32 -5.67 3.81 0.31
C LEU A 32 -6.19 4.39 -1.00
N ARG A 33 -5.90 5.65 -1.23
CA ARG A 33 -6.44 6.42 -2.37
C ARG A 33 -5.33 6.81 -3.32
N ARG A 34 -4.22 7.31 -2.79
CA ARG A 34 -3.06 7.69 -3.61
C ARG A 34 -1.76 7.35 -2.90
N PRO A 35 -1.45 6.05 -2.74
CA PRO A 35 -0.14 5.63 -2.27
C PRO A 35 0.93 6.15 -3.23
N CYS A 36 1.93 6.86 -2.70
CA CYS A 36 2.99 7.46 -3.53
C CYS A 36 4.39 6.93 -3.20
N SER A 37 4.58 6.37 -2.01
CA SER A 37 5.86 5.82 -1.59
C SER A 37 5.65 4.68 -0.60
N LEU A 38 6.48 3.66 -0.74
CA LEU A 38 6.46 2.44 0.07
C LEU A 38 7.86 2.14 0.59
N ALA A 39 7.95 1.66 1.82
CA ALA A 39 9.16 1.08 2.38
C ALA A 39 8.83 -0.18 3.18
N THR A 40 9.65 -1.22 3.06
CA THR A 40 9.52 -2.43 3.88
C THR A 40 10.41 -2.35 5.10
N THR A 41 9.95 -2.98 6.18
CA THR A 41 10.71 -3.11 7.43
C THR A 41 11.09 -4.57 7.67
N ARG A 42 12.17 -4.80 8.44
CA ARG A 42 12.64 -6.17 8.75
C ARG A 42 11.64 -6.97 9.58
N ASP A 43 10.76 -6.31 10.33
CA ASP A 43 9.67 -6.92 11.10
C ASP A 43 8.41 -7.21 10.25
N GLY A 44 8.52 -7.18 8.92
CA GLY A 44 7.46 -7.60 8.02
C GLY A 44 6.28 -6.62 7.98
N CYS A 45 6.60 -5.33 7.89
CA CYS A 45 5.60 -4.29 7.70
C CYS A 45 5.92 -3.41 6.48
N VAL A 46 4.88 -2.86 5.85
CA VAL A 46 4.98 -1.83 4.81
C VAL A 46 4.62 -0.50 5.45
N LEU A 47 5.50 0.48 5.30
CA LEU A 47 5.19 1.89 5.51
C LEU A 47 4.71 2.47 4.18
N CYS A 48 3.54 3.10 4.19
CA CYS A 48 2.96 3.73 3.01
C CYS A 48 2.68 5.21 3.29
N VAL A 49 3.14 6.08 2.39
CA VAL A 49 2.72 7.48 2.34
C VAL A 49 1.54 7.58 1.38
N ASP A 50 0.39 8.05 1.86
CA ASP A 50 -0.78 8.35 1.03
C ASP A 50 -1.01 9.86 0.97
N LEU A 51 -0.94 10.41 -0.24
CA LEU A 51 -1.07 11.86 -0.48
C LEU A 51 -2.51 12.37 -0.38
N THR A 52 -3.51 11.49 -0.50
CA THR A 52 -4.92 11.92 -0.44
C THR A 52 -5.42 11.98 1.00
N THR A 53 -4.95 11.05 1.84
CA THR A 53 -5.31 11.05 3.27
C THR A 53 -4.29 11.80 4.12
N ASP A 54 -3.25 12.38 3.53
CA ASP A 54 -2.14 13.08 4.19
C ASP A 54 -1.60 12.30 5.40
N SER A 55 -1.27 11.02 5.18
CA SER A 55 -0.95 10.11 6.26
C SER A 55 0.18 9.16 5.91
N VAL A 56 0.98 8.82 6.91
CA VAL A 56 1.90 7.68 6.89
C VAL A 56 1.24 6.52 7.64
N ARG A 57 1.11 5.36 7.00
CA ARG A 57 0.46 4.17 7.59
C ARG A 57 1.40 2.99 7.60
N LYS A 58 1.39 2.22 8.70
CA LYS A 58 2.14 0.97 8.86
C LYS A 58 1.19 -0.21 8.74
N TYR A 59 1.45 -1.10 7.80
CA TYR A 59 0.67 -2.31 7.56
C TYR A 59 1.53 -3.54 7.82
N ARG A 60 1.08 -4.45 8.70
CA ARG A 60 1.77 -5.73 8.95
C ARG A 60 1.32 -6.77 7.94
N TYR A 61 2.26 -7.55 7.41
CA TYR A 61 1.97 -8.56 6.39
C TYR A 61 2.58 -9.94 6.65
N THR A 62 3.32 -10.10 7.76
CA THR A 62 3.65 -11.41 8.35
C THR A 62 2.39 -12.15 8.78
#